data_AF-A0A430QTD4-F1
#
_entry.id   AF-A0A430QTD4-F1
#
_cell.length_a   1.000
_cell.length_b   1.000
_cell.length_c   1.000
_cell.angle_alpha   90.00
_cell.angle_beta   90.00
_cell.angle_gamma   90.00
#
_symmetry.space_group_name_H-M   'P 1'
#
loop_
_entity.id
_entity.type
_entity.pdbx_description
1 polymer ?
#
loop_
_entity_poly.entity_id
_entity_poly.type
_entity_poly.pdbx_seq_one_letter_code
_entity_poly.pdbx_strand_id
1 'polypeptide(L)'
;MNLAKSAADLLLNYINPAINLAQSLKLNPDANAFMSLAKFSDAQFTTLNSYLTSSEFATRQNFLTQAQKDVVVLSDLGEKSRLLRLLQRQSALEIDELTALTTDADHFLEASIDAYAQCLTLSDDHNLSIFRFISLWLSSINSKFQNRASKINKIMSERLPSIRADKFLPLVPQLAVRLSSKCDADSSFQNILMKGRLLPTPEMVPFRLTRDLVHALGPLGLQTGFIPAAEAVLRELRNGSDVILTLLQ
;
A
#
# COMPACT_ATOMS: atom_id res chain seq x y z
N MET A 1 28.99 -19.01 19.07
CA MET A 1 28.77 -18.28 17.80
C MET A 1 27.28 -18.05 17.68
N ASN A 2 26.83 -16.87 18.10
CA ASN A 2 25.42 -16.51 18.16
C ASN A 2 24.86 -16.42 16.73
N LEU A 3 24.03 -17.39 16.32
CA LEU A 3 23.09 -17.16 15.23
C LEU A 3 22.08 -16.13 15.75
N ALA A 4 22.35 -14.86 15.51
CA ALA A 4 21.28 -13.88 15.42
C ALA A 4 20.37 -14.37 14.29
N LYS A 5 19.29 -15.07 14.66
CA LYS A 5 18.27 -15.53 13.72
C LYS A 5 17.85 -14.31 12.91
N SER A 6 17.85 -14.44 11.58
CA SER A 6 17.52 -13.31 10.71
C SER A 6 16.15 -12.74 11.10
N ALA A 7 15.93 -11.44 10.95
CA ALA A 7 14.62 -10.85 11.21
C ALA A 7 13.52 -11.55 10.39
N ALA A 8 13.87 -12.07 9.20
CA ALA A 8 12.99 -12.89 8.36
C ALA A 8 12.70 -14.26 9.00
N ASP A 9 13.69 -14.91 9.61
CA ASP A 9 13.50 -16.17 10.34
C ASP A 9 12.57 -15.99 11.55
N LEU A 10 12.66 -14.85 12.24
CA LEU A 10 11.77 -14.54 13.36
C LEU A 10 10.32 -14.39 12.88
N LEU A 11 10.12 -13.71 11.75
CA LEU A 11 8.79 -13.51 11.18
C LEU A 11 8.19 -14.83 10.67
N LEU A 12 8.93 -15.59 9.88
CA LEU A 12 8.46 -16.82 9.24
C LEU A 12 8.31 -18.00 10.21
N ASN A 13 9.27 -18.18 11.13
CA ASN A 13 9.31 -19.39 11.97
C ASN A 13 8.67 -19.21 13.35
N TYR A 14 8.43 -17.98 13.80
CA TYR A 14 7.88 -17.73 15.13
C TYR A 14 6.59 -16.93 15.09
N ILE A 15 6.56 -15.83 14.34
CA ILE A 15 5.40 -14.92 14.36
C ILE A 15 4.24 -15.48 13.53
N ASN A 16 4.46 -15.89 12.27
CA ASN A 16 3.38 -16.44 11.44
C ASN A 16 2.76 -17.72 12.04
N PRO A 17 3.54 -18.68 12.56
CA PRO A 17 2.98 -19.85 13.24
C PRO A 17 2.20 -19.47 14.50
N ALA A 18 2.67 -18.49 15.27
CA ALA A 18 1.95 -18.02 16.47
C ALA A 18 0.61 -17.37 16.11
N ILE A 19 0.53 -16.60 15.02
CA ILE A 19 -0.72 -16.01 14.53
C ILE A 19 -1.69 -17.11 14.08
N ASN A 20 -1.19 -18.11 13.34
CA ASN A 20 -2.00 -19.24 12.89
C ASN A 20 -2.53 -20.08 14.06
N LEU A 21 -1.72 -20.27 15.11
CA LEU A 21 -2.13 -20.93 16.34
C LEU A 21 -3.15 -20.09 17.14
N ALA A 22 -2.99 -18.77 17.19
CA ALA A 22 -3.96 -17.90 17.84
C ALA A 22 -5.32 -17.92 17.12
N GLN A 23 -5.30 -17.92 15.79
CA GLN A 23 -6.49 -18.05 14.95
C GLN A 23 -7.16 -19.42 15.11
N SER A 24 -6.39 -20.51 15.17
CA SER A 24 -6.95 -21.87 15.37
C SER A 24 -7.56 -22.05 16.75
N LEU A 25 -7.01 -21.37 17.76
CA LEU A 25 -7.54 -21.37 19.13
C LEU A 25 -8.66 -20.35 19.35
N LYS A 26 -9.03 -19.54 18.33
CA LYS A 26 -10.02 -18.44 18.42
C LYS A 26 -9.74 -17.47 19.59
N LEU A 27 -8.49 -17.34 20.03
CA LEU A 27 -8.16 -16.25 20.95
C LEU A 27 -8.15 -14.97 20.14
N ASN A 28 -8.93 -13.97 20.58
CA ASN A 28 -8.81 -12.61 20.06
C ASN A 28 -7.42 -12.10 20.49
N PRO A 29 -6.46 -11.97 19.56
CA PRO A 29 -5.13 -11.54 19.95
C PRO A 29 -5.20 -10.07 20.35
N ASP A 30 -4.44 -9.69 21.38
CA ASP A 30 -4.44 -8.32 21.86
C ASP A 30 -4.05 -7.36 20.72
N ALA A 31 -4.82 -6.29 20.55
CA ALA A 31 -4.55 -5.28 19.53
C ALA A 31 -3.14 -4.66 19.66
N ASN A 32 -2.61 -4.61 20.88
CA ASN A 32 -1.24 -4.17 21.15
C ASN A 32 -0.17 -5.12 20.60
N ALA A 33 -0.42 -6.43 20.59
CA ALA A 33 0.48 -7.42 20.00
C ALA A 33 0.58 -7.21 18.49
N PHE A 34 -0.57 -7.08 17.81
CA PHE A 34 -0.58 -6.74 16.38
C PHE A 34 0.08 -5.40 16.10
N MET A 35 -0.08 -4.40 16.97
CA MET A 35 0.55 -3.10 16.79
C MET A 35 2.07 -3.20 16.91
N SER A 36 2.57 -3.97 17.88
CA SER A 36 4.00 -4.21 18.04
C SER A 36 4.59 -4.94 16.82
N LEU A 37 3.85 -5.90 16.27
CA LEU A 37 4.23 -6.61 15.05
C LEU A 37 4.25 -5.67 13.84
N ALA A 38 3.23 -4.84 13.69
CA ALA A 38 3.13 -3.89 12.60
C ALA A 38 4.31 -2.89 12.64
N LYS A 39 4.64 -2.35 13.82
CA LYS A 39 5.80 -1.45 13.99
C LYS A 39 7.13 -2.16 13.72
N PHE A 40 7.28 -3.39 14.16
CA PHE A 40 8.49 -4.18 13.92
C PHE A 40 8.70 -4.45 12.42
N SER A 41 7.68 -4.99 11.75
CA SER A 41 7.74 -5.32 10.31
C SER A 41 7.90 -4.06 9.45
N ASP A 42 7.22 -2.97 9.80
CA ASP A 42 7.39 -1.67 9.14
C ASP A 42 8.80 -1.09 9.31
N ALA A 43 9.40 -1.20 10.49
CA ALA A 43 10.78 -0.77 10.71
C ALA A 43 11.77 -1.58 9.85
N GLN A 44 11.63 -2.91 9.83
CA GLN A 44 12.46 -3.78 8.97
C GLN A 44 12.28 -3.47 7.49
N PHE A 45 11.03 -3.30 7.04
CA PHE A 45 10.73 -2.91 5.67
C PHE A 45 11.34 -1.55 5.34
N THR A 46 11.23 -0.56 6.20
CA THR A 46 11.76 0.79 5.95
C THR A 46 13.29 0.76 5.81
N THR A 47 13.98 0.02 6.68
CA THR A 47 15.44 -0.18 6.58
C THR A 47 15.81 -0.88 5.27
N LEU A 48 15.17 -1.99 4.94
CA LEU A 48 15.45 -2.73 3.70
C LEU A 48 15.11 -1.92 2.47
N ASN A 49 13.96 -1.24 2.45
CA ASN A 49 13.54 -0.43 1.32
C ASN A 49 14.48 0.78 1.11
N SER A 50 14.99 1.39 2.18
CA SER A 50 16.02 2.44 2.06
C SER A 50 17.29 1.92 1.37
N TYR A 51 17.72 0.70 1.71
CA TYR A 51 18.83 0.03 1.04
C TYR A 51 18.51 -0.33 -0.42
N LEU A 52 17.34 -0.92 -0.70
CA LEU A 52 16.90 -1.27 -2.06
C LEU A 52 16.75 -0.05 -2.98
N THR A 53 16.43 1.12 -2.42
CA THR A 53 16.37 2.39 -3.15
C THR A 53 17.71 3.13 -3.24
N SER A 54 18.74 2.66 -2.53
CA SER A 54 20.05 3.30 -2.49
C SER A 54 20.79 3.19 -3.82
N SER A 55 21.74 4.11 -4.03
CA SER A 55 22.64 4.05 -5.18
C SER A 55 23.58 2.85 -5.14
N GLU A 56 23.93 2.35 -3.95
CA GLU A 56 24.78 1.16 -3.77
C GLU A 56 24.11 -0.10 -4.30
N PHE A 57 22.80 -0.26 -4.05
CA PHE A 57 22.04 -1.36 -4.62
C PHE A 57 21.95 -1.23 -6.15
N ALA A 58 21.76 -0.01 -6.66
CA ALA A 58 21.73 0.24 -8.10
C ALA A 58 23.07 -0.08 -8.79
N THR A 59 24.21 0.29 -8.18
CA THR A 59 25.53 -0.07 -8.73
C THR A 59 25.76 -1.58 -8.68
N ARG A 60 25.39 -2.24 -7.57
CA ARG A 60 25.47 -3.70 -7.43
C ARG A 60 24.64 -4.43 -8.50
N GLN A 61 23.40 -3.98 -8.74
CA GLN A 61 22.54 -4.49 -9.81
C GLN A 61 23.21 -4.30 -11.19
N ASN A 62 23.79 -3.12 -11.45
CA ASN A 62 24.45 -2.84 -12.72
C ASN A 62 25.66 -3.76 -12.95
N PHE A 63 26.53 -3.92 -11.94
CA PHE A 63 27.66 -4.84 -12.02
C PHE A 63 27.22 -6.27 -12.29
N LEU A 64 26.14 -6.73 -11.66
CA LEU A 64 25.58 -8.05 -11.89
C LEU A 64 25.06 -8.21 -13.33
N THR A 65 24.34 -7.22 -13.86
CA THR A 65 23.88 -7.27 -15.26
C THR A 65 25.04 -7.28 -16.25
N GLN A 66 26.12 -6.57 -15.94
CA GLN A 66 27.32 -6.59 -16.77
C GLN A 66 28.01 -7.96 -16.71
N ALA A 67 28.21 -8.50 -15.50
CA ALA A 67 28.77 -9.83 -15.31
C ALA A 67 27.96 -10.92 -16.02
N GLN A 68 26.62 -10.83 -16.01
CA GLN A 68 25.76 -11.73 -16.77
C GLN A 68 25.96 -11.63 -18.29
N LYS A 69 26.09 -10.41 -18.84
CA LYS A 69 26.39 -10.23 -20.27
C LYS A 69 27.74 -10.86 -20.63
N ASP A 70 28.74 -10.66 -19.79
CA ASP A 70 30.08 -11.22 -19.99
C ASP A 70 30.05 -12.76 -19.96
N VAL A 71 29.27 -13.37 -19.05
CA VAL A 71 29.02 -14.83 -19.05
C VAL A 71 28.45 -15.31 -20.39
N VAL A 72 27.42 -14.64 -20.88
CA VAL A 72 26.71 -15.05 -22.11
C VAL A 72 27.67 -14.99 -23.29
N VAL A 73 28.36 -13.86 -23.48
CA VAL A 73 29.32 -13.68 -24.57
C VAL A 73 30.44 -14.73 -24.53
N LEU A 74 31.03 -14.97 -23.35
CA LEU A 74 32.10 -15.96 -23.21
C LEU A 74 31.60 -17.40 -23.40
N SER A 75 30.34 -17.68 -23.08
CA SER A 75 29.72 -18.98 -23.34
C SER A 75 29.46 -19.22 -24.83
N ASP A 76 29.06 -18.18 -25.56
CA ASP A 76 28.81 -18.22 -27.01
C ASP A 76 30.11 -18.41 -27.80
N LEU A 77 31.23 -17.89 -27.28
CA LEU A 77 32.58 -18.11 -27.81
C LEU A 77 33.10 -19.54 -27.56
N GLY A 78 32.36 -20.38 -26.85
CA GLY A 78 32.72 -21.78 -26.60
C GLY A 78 33.82 -21.98 -25.55
N GLU A 79 34.20 -20.93 -24.81
CA GLU A 79 35.25 -21.01 -23.79
C GLU A 79 34.74 -21.72 -22.52
N LYS A 80 34.99 -23.04 -22.42
CA LYS A 80 34.70 -23.82 -21.18
C LYS A 80 35.76 -23.63 -20.10
N SER A 81 36.20 -22.40 -19.88
CA SER A 81 37.25 -22.08 -18.91
C SER A 81 36.77 -22.29 -17.46
N ARG A 82 37.69 -22.66 -16.56
CA ARG A 82 37.40 -22.77 -15.11
C ARG A 82 36.91 -21.44 -14.54
N LEU A 83 37.41 -20.32 -15.07
CA LEU A 83 37.03 -18.97 -14.68
C LEU A 83 35.58 -18.66 -15.05
N LEU A 84 35.13 -19.06 -16.24
CA LEU A 84 33.75 -18.89 -16.66
C LEU A 84 32.78 -19.63 -15.71
N ARG A 85 33.10 -20.86 -15.31
CA ARG A 85 32.29 -21.61 -14.33
C ARG A 85 32.25 -20.94 -12.96
N LEU A 86 33.36 -20.35 -12.51
CA LEU A 86 33.42 -19.62 -11.25
C LEU A 86 32.56 -18.35 -11.32
N LEU A 87 32.67 -17.60 -12.41
CA LEU A 87 31.93 -16.35 -12.63
C LEU A 87 30.43 -16.61 -12.77
N GLN A 88 30.03 -17.68 -13.47
CA GLN A 88 28.64 -18.17 -13.52
C GLN A 88 28.09 -18.52 -12.13
N ARG A 89 28.89 -19.22 -11.31
CA ARG A 89 28.48 -19.58 -9.95
C ARG A 89 28.34 -18.34 -9.08
N GLN A 90 29.27 -17.39 -9.19
CA GLN A 90 29.23 -16.15 -8.41
C GLN A 90 28.03 -15.29 -8.80
N SER A 91 27.76 -15.13 -10.10
CA SER A 91 26.59 -14.38 -10.54
C SER A 91 25.28 -15.06 -10.12
N ALA A 92 25.20 -16.39 -10.15
CA ALA A 92 24.05 -17.13 -9.62
C ALA A 92 23.82 -16.86 -8.13
N LEU A 93 24.87 -16.94 -7.30
CA LEU A 93 24.77 -16.66 -5.87
C LEU A 93 24.33 -15.22 -5.58
N GLU A 94 24.84 -14.24 -6.34
CA GLU A 94 24.44 -12.85 -6.15
C GLU A 94 23.00 -12.60 -6.61
N ILE A 95 22.52 -13.25 -7.67
CA ILE A 95 21.10 -13.19 -8.06
C ILE A 95 20.24 -13.75 -6.95
N ASP A 96 20.61 -14.92 -6.41
CA ASP A 96 19.88 -15.57 -5.33
C ASP A 96 19.84 -14.68 -4.07
N GLU A 97 20.94 -14.01 -3.74
CA GLU A 97 20.98 -13.05 -2.61
C GLU A 97 20.10 -11.82 -2.86
N LEU A 98 20.19 -11.18 -4.04
CA LEU A 98 19.37 -10.01 -4.36
C LEU A 98 17.88 -10.35 -4.41
N THR A 99 17.53 -11.52 -4.94
CA THR A 99 16.14 -12.00 -4.96
C THR A 99 15.66 -12.32 -3.55
N ALA A 100 16.48 -12.95 -2.70
CA ALA A 100 16.14 -13.17 -1.29
C ALA A 100 15.85 -11.84 -0.56
N LEU A 101 16.71 -10.83 -0.73
CA LEU A 101 16.52 -9.51 -0.12
C LEU A 101 15.24 -8.81 -0.58
N THR A 102 14.89 -8.90 -1.87
CA THR A 102 13.63 -8.32 -2.36
C THR A 102 12.42 -9.09 -1.85
N THR A 103 12.50 -10.43 -1.78
CA THR A 103 11.42 -11.26 -1.22
C THR A 103 11.21 -11.03 0.27
N ASP A 104 12.28 -10.87 1.05
CA ASP A 104 12.20 -10.57 2.48
C ASP A 104 11.52 -9.21 2.70
N ALA A 105 11.90 -8.19 1.93
CA ALA A 105 11.26 -6.89 1.97
C ALA A 105 9.76 -6.96 1.63
N ASP A 106 9.39 -7.75 0.62
CA ASP A 106 7.97 -7.97 0.28
C ASP A 106 7.22 -8.64 1.44
N HIS A 107 7.79 -9.67 2.06
CA HIS A 107 7.17 -10.35 3.20
C HIS A 107 6.98 -9.43 4.41
N PHE A 108 7.96 -8.58 4.73
CA PHE A 108 7.80 -7.59 5.80
C PHE A 108 6.69 -6.58 5.48
N LEU A 109 6.60 -6.13 4.23
CA LEU A 109 5.54 -5.20 3.82
C LEU A 109 4.16 -5.84 3.94
N GLU A 110 3.98 -7.05 3.41
CA GLU A 110 2.73 -7.82 3.50
C GLU A 110 2.31 -8.00 4.96
N ALA A 111 3.23 -8.48 5.81
CA ALA A 111 2.97 -8.67 7.24
C ALA A 111 2.63 -7.36 7.96
N SER A 112 3.28 -6.25 7.62
CA SER A 112 3.01 -4.95 8.23
C SER A 112 1.60 -4.45 7.91
N ILE A 113 1.18 -4.57 6.65
CA ILE A 113 -0.13 -4.13 6.18
C ILE A 113 -1.23 -5.01 6.78
N ASP A 114 -1.04 -6.33 6.82
CA ASP A 114 -1.99 -7.24 7.45
C ASP A 114 -2.12 -6.97 8.96
N ALA A 115 -1.01 -6.72 9.66
CA ALA A 115 -1.02 -6.42 11.09
C ALA A 115 -1.66 -5.06 11.38
N TYR A 116 -1.39 -4.03 10.57
CA TYR A 116 -2.06 -2.72 10.69
C TYR A 116 -3.56 -2.83 10.43
N ALA A 117 -3.98 -3.59 9.41
CA ALA A 117 -5.39 -3.80 9.12
C ALA A 117 -6.09 -4.49 10.30
N GLN A 118 -5.49 -5.54 10.87
CA GLN A 118 -6.03 -6.23 12.04
C GLN A 118 -6.12 -5.32 13.27
N CYS A 119 -5.09 -4.50 13.55
CA CYS A 119 -5.15 -3.50 14.61
C CYS A 119 -6.33 -2.53 14.44
N LEU A 120 -6.54 -2.04 13.22
CA LEU A 120 -7.60 -1.08 12.91
C LEU A 120 -9.00 -1.70 12.99
N THR A 121 -9.13 -3.02 12.84
CA THR A 121 -10.40 -3.73 13.06
C THR A 121 -10.65 -4.01 14.55
N LEU A 122 -9.60 -4.36 15.31
CA LEU A 122 -9.70 -4.83 16.71
C LEU A 122 -9.75 -3.71 17.77
N SER A 123 -9.08 -2.57 17.55
CA SER A 123 -9.00 -1.49 18.55
C SER A 123 -9.13 -0.09 17.94
N ASP A 124 -9.69 0.83 18.73
CA ASP A 124 -9.82 2.26 18.41
C ASP A 124 -8.67 3.09 19.00
N ASP A 125 -7.82 2.53 19.89
CA ASP A 125 -6.73 3.27 20.55
C ASP A 125 -5.62 3.69 19.56
N HIS A 126 -5.49 2.92 18.49
CA HIS A 126 -4.43 3.05 17.50
C HIS A 126 -4.90 3.71 16.21
N ASN A 127 -6.01 4.44 16.22
CA ASN A 127 -6.59 5.04 15.01
C ASN A 127 -5.62 5.89 14.19
N LEU A 128 -4.58 6.49 14.78
CA LEU A 128 -3.55 7.25 14.06
C LEU A 128 -2.65 6.37 13.17
N SER A 129 -2.56 5.06 13.39
CA SER A 129 -1.78 4.16 12.54
C SER A 129 -2.34 4.04 11.13
N ILE A 130 -3.57 4.50 10.91
CA ILE A 130 -4.19 4.55 9.58
C ILE A 130 -3.43 5.47 8.61
N PHE A 131 -2.79 6.54 9.11
CA PHE A 131 -1.94 7.40 8.28
C PHE A 131 -0.73 6.63 7.76
N ARG A 132 -0.10 5.83 8.64
CA ARG A 132 1.04 4.99 8.24
C ARG A 132 0.61 3.88 7.29
N PHE A 133 -0.52 3.22 7.59
CA PHE A 133 -1.11 2.19 6.74
C PHE A 133 -1.34 2.67 5.30
N ILE A 134 -2.01 3.82 5.14
CA ILE A 134 -2.26 4.39 3.81
C ILE A 134 -0.96 4.91 3.18
N SER A 135 -0.05 5.48 3.96
CA SER A 135 1.25 5.94 3.44
C SER A 135 2.06 4.78 2.86
N LEU A 136 2.10 3.62 3.53
CA LEU A 136 2.76 2.41 3.03
C LEU A 136 2.09 1.89 1.75
N TRP A 137 0.76 1.85 1.72
CA TRP A 137 0.01 1.46 0.52
C TRP A 137 0.33 2.39 -0.66
N LEU A 138 0.24 3.71 -0.46
CA LEU A 138 0.54 4.69 -1.51
C LEU A 138 2.00 4.63 -1.99
N SER A 139 2.95 4.43 -1.07
CA SER A 139 4.37 4.26 -1.41
C SER A 139 4.60 2.98 -2.22
N SER A 140 3.86 1.90 -1.93
CA SER A 140 3.99 0.62 -2.65
C SER A 140 3.54 0.71 -4.10
N ILE A 141 2.58 1.58 -4.42
CA ILE A 141 2.05 1.77 -5.78
C ILE A 141 3.06 2.46 -6.69
N ASN A 142 3.80 3.43 -6.16
CA ASN A 142 4.84 4.14 -6.92
C ASN A 142 6.18 3.40 -6.91
N SER A 143 6.23 2.16 -6.39
CA SER A 143 7.47 1.39 -6.35
C SER A 143 7.81 0.84 -7.74
N LYS A 144 9.11 0.75 -8.04
CA LYS A 144 9.62 0.18 -9.30
C LYS A 144 9.30 -1.32 -9.45
N PHE A 145 8.77 -1.95 -8.41
CA PHE A 145 8.51 -3.39 -8.33
C PHE A 145 7.02 -3.68 -8.61
N GLN A 146 6.68 -3.94 -9.88
CA GLN A 146 5.29 -4.12 -10.30
C GLN A 146 4.57 -5.28 -9.59
N ASN A 147 5.30 -6.34 -9.24
CA ASN A 147 4.76 -7.50 -8.49
C ASN A 147 4.31 -7.13 -7.07
N ARG A 148 4.99 -6.17 -6.42
CA ARG A 148 4.67 -5.71 -5.06
C ARG A 148 3.31 -5.01 -5.03
N ALA A 149 3.06 -4.11 -5.97
CA ALA A 149 1.81 -3.36 -6.05
C ALA A 149 0.59 -4.28 -6.25
N SER A 150 0.72 -5.31 -7.08
CA SER A 150 -0.38 -6.27 -7.32
C SER A 150 -0.76 -7.06 -6.06
N LYS A 151 0.23 -7.61 -5.32
CA LYS A 151 -0.01 -8.35 -4.08
C LYS A 151 -0.63 -7.48 -3.01
N ILE A 152 -0.11 -6.27 -2.80
CA ILE A 152 -0.65 -5.35 -1.80
C ILE A 152 -2.08 -4.91 -2.16
N ASN A 153 -2.38 -4.64 -3.43
CA ASN A 153 -3.74 -4.31 -3.85
C ASN A 153 -4.70 -5.46 -3.58
N LYS A 154 -4.27 -6.71 -3.75
CA LYS A 154 -5.05 -7.89 -3.38
C LYS A 154 -5.35 -7.92 -1.87
N ILE A 155 -4.32 -7.82 -1.03
CA ILE A 155 -4.47 -7.78 0.44
C ILE A 155 -5.39 -6.63 0.86
N MET A 156 -5.21 -5.46 0.26
CA MET A 156 -6.04 -4.29 0.56
C MET A 156 -7.50 -4.52 0.17
N SER A 157 -7.78 -5.16 -0.97
CA SER A 157 -9.15 -5.46 -1.38
C SER A 157 -9.88 -6.42 -0.43
N GLU A 158 -9.14 -7.30 0.25
CA GLU A 158 -9.68 -8.25 1.23
C GLU A 158 -9.88 -7.60 2.60
N ARG A 159 -8.96 -6.72 3.02
CA ARG A 159 -8.96 -6.12 4.37
C ARG A 159 -9.75 -4.82 4.47
N LEU A 160 -9.82 -4.03 3.41
CA LEU A 160 -10.48 -2.71 3.40
C LEU A 160 -11.96 -2.73 3.81
N PRO A 161 -12.78 -3.72 3.40
CA PRO A 161 -14.18 -3.80 3.85
C PRO A 161 -14.35 -4.10 5.34
N SER A 162 -13.32 -4.68 5.99
CA SER A 162 -13.36 -5.07 7.40
C SER A 162 -13.01 -3.92 8.36
N ILE A 163 -12.51 -2.80 7.83
CA ILE A 163 -12.14 -1.64 8.64
C ILE A 163 -13.33 -0.67 8.65
N ARG A 164 -13.69 -0.15 9.82
CA ARG A 164 -14.76 0.85 9.93
C ARG A 164 -14.41 2.12 9.15
N ALA A 165 -15.39 2.61 8.39
CA ALA A 165 -15.27 3.74 7.47
C ALA A 165 -14.88 5.07 8.14
N ASP A 166 -15.37 5.26 9.36
CA ASP A 166 -15.17 6.46 10.18
C ASP A 166 -13.70 6.77 10.47
N LYS A 167 -12.86 5.73 10.56
CA LYS A 167 -11.41 5.88 10.77
C LYS A 167 -10.71 6.54 9.59
N PHE A 168 -11.26 6.42 8.37
CA PHE A 168 -10.70 7.03 7.17
C PHE A 168 -11.08 8.50 7.00
N LEU A 169 -12.05 9.01 7.79
CA LEU A 169 -12.55 10.38 7.66
C LEU A 169 -11.44 11.46 7.72
N PRO A 170 -10.41 11.37 8.59
CA PRO A 170 -9.31 12.33 8.61
C PRO A 170 -8.40 12.28 7.37
N LEU A 171 -8.44 11.20 6.58
CA LEU A 171 -7.59 10.97 5.42
C LEU A 171 -8.28 11.27 4.09
N VAL A 172 -9.61 11.40 4.09
CA VAL A 172 -10.39 11.68 2.87
C VAL A 172 -9.84 12.89 2.10
N PRO A 173 -9.43 14.01 2.72
CA PRO A 173 -8.86 15.13 1.96
C PRO A 173 -7.56 14.77 1.25
N GLN A 174 -6.70 13.96 1.90
CA GLN A 174 -5.41 13.54 1.33
C GLN A 174 -5.61 12.53 0.18
N LEU A 175 -6.61 11.66 0.30
CA LEU A 175 -6.99 10.71 -0.75
C LEU A 175 -7.69 11.41 -1.92
N ALA A 176 -8.52 12.42 -1.66
CA ALA A 176 -9.26 13.17 -2.67
C ALA A 176 -8.35 13.90 -3.66
N VAL A 177 -7.22 14.45 -3.19
CA VAL A 177 -6.22 15.08 -4.06
C VAL A 177 -5.57 14.05 -5.01
N ARG A 178 -5.38 12.81 -4.53
CA ARG A 178 -4.77 11.73 -5.31
C ARG A 178 -5.72 11.07 -6.29
N LEU A 179 -7.04 11.15 -6.04
CA LEU A 179 -8.10 10.73 -6.97
C LEU A 179 -8.16 11.61 -8.23
N SER A 180 -7.81 12.90 -8.15
CA SER A 180 -7.94 13.82 -9.29
C SER A 180 -6.71 13.87 -10.19
N SER A 181 -5.54 13.41 -9.73
CA SER A 181 -4.31 13.48 -10.51
C SER A 181 -4.08 12.23 -11.35
N LYS A 182 -4.35 12.36 -12.67
CA LYS A 182 -4.01 11.43 -13.77
C LYS A 182 -4.52 9.98 -13.62
N CYS A 183 -5.65 9.71 -14.28
CA CYS A 183 -6.24 8.38 -14.43
C CYS A 183 -5.80 7.73 -15.75
N ASP A 184 -4.96 6.69 -15.64
CA ASP A 184 -5.00 5.58 -16.60
C ASP A 184 -6.06 4.59 -16.12
N ALA A 185 -6.98 4.24 -17.02
CA ALA A 185 -8.24 3.52 -16.74
C ALA A 185 -8.09 2.07 -16.23
N ASP A 186 -6.87 1.53 -16.17
CA ASP A 186 -6.60 0.13 -15.79
C ASP A 186 -6.10 -0.06 -14.34
N SER A 187 -6.03 1.01 -13.56
CA SER A 187 -5.50 0.91 -12.20
C SER A 187 -6.52 0.30 -11.24
N SER A 188 -6.37 -1.01 -10.96
CA SER A 188 -7.04 -1.74 -9.86
C SER A 188 -7.10 -0.95 -8.54
N PHE A 189 -6.12 -0.10 -8.31
CA PHE A 189 -6.04 0.90 -7.25
C PHE A 189 -7.23 1.88 -7.21
N GLN A 190 -7.55 2.54 -8.33
CA GLN A 190 -8.66 3.49 -8.40
C GLN A 190 -9.99 2.77 -8.09
N ASN A 191 -10.14 1.54 -8.57
CA ASN A 191 -11.30 0.72 -8.25
C ASN A 191 -11.39 0.36 -6.75
N ILE A 192 -10.27 0.04 -6.08
CA ILE A 192 -10.23 -0.23 -4.63
C ILE A 192 -10.54 1.05 -3.84
N LEU A 193 -9.97 2.18 -4.25
CA LEU A 193 -10.17 3.46 -3.58
C LEU A 193 -11.61 3.98 -3.79
N MET A 194 -12.19 3.76 -4.96
CA MET A 194 -13.59 4.03 -5.28
C MET A 194 -14.55 3.10 -4.54
N LYS A 195 -14.18 1.83 -4.30
CA LYS A 195 -14.94 0.93 -3.41
C LYS A 195 -14.97 1.45 -1.97
N GLY A 196 -13.87 2.04 -1.49
CA GLY A 196 -13.86 2.78 -0.22
C GLY A 196 -14.77 4.01 -0.20
N ARG A 197 -15.18 4.52 -1.36
CA ARG A 197 -16.14 5.64 -1.48
C ARG A 197 -17.60 5.22 -1.34
N LEU A 198 -17.89 3.92 -1.44
CA LEU A 198 -19.23 3.31 -1.32
C LEU A 198 -19.48 2.75 0.09
N LEU A 199 -18.83 3.30 1.11
CA LEU A 199 -19.02 2.83 2.49
C LEU A 199 -20.48 3.11 2.93
N PRO A 200 -21.20 2.11 3.47
CA PRO A 200 -22.65 2.14 3.68
C PRO A 200 -23.12 3.10 4.77
N THR A 201 -22.22 3.76 5.49
CA THR A 201 -22.58 4.73 6.52
C THR A 201 -22.64 6.13 5.91
N PRO A 202 -23.82 6.78 5.86
CA PRO A 202 -23.91 8.18 5.47
C PRO A 202 -23.06 9.01 6.43
N GLU A 203 -22.43 10.07 5.92
CA GLU A 203 -21.65 11.02 6.71
C GLU A 203 -22.43 11.44 7.97
N MET A 204 -22.01 10.95 9.13
CA MET A 204 -22.62 11.35 10.41
C MET A 204 -22.12 12.72 10.89
N VAL A 205 -21.14 13.31 10.20
CA VAL A 205 -20.63 14.65 10.49
C VAL A 205 -20.65 15.48 9.20
N PRO A 206 -21.80 16.08 8.85
CA PRO A 206 -22.06 16.74 7.56
C PRO A 206 -21.21 18.00 7.27
N PHE A 207 -20.22 18.31 8.11
CA PHE A 207 -19.49 19.58 8.08
C PHE A 207 -17.97 19.48 7.89
N ARG A 208 -17.37 18.26 7.89
CA ARG A 208 -15.91 18.13 7.69
C ARG A 208 -15.54 18.19 6.21
N LEU A 209 -16.22 17.41 5.37
CA LEU A 209 -15.95 17.38 3.94
C LEU A 209 -16.33 18.69 3.24
N THR A 210 -17.41 19.34 3.68
CA THR A 210 -17.81 20.68 3.21
C THR A 210 -16.74 21.72 3.55
N ARG A 211 -16.16 21.72 4.75
CA ARG A 211 -15.12 22.70 5.11
C ARG A 211 -13.82 22.48 4.31
N ASP A 212 -13.44 21.23 4.08
CA ASP A 212 -12.22 20.93 3.31
C ASP A 212 -12.42 21.22 1.81
N LEU A 213 -13.63 21.01 1.27
CA LEU A 213 -14.02 21.47 -0.07
C LEU A 213 -14.03 23.00 -0.19
N VAL A 214 -14.48 23.72 0.84
CA VAL A 214 -14.44 25.19 0.91
C VAL A 214 -12.99 25.70 0.82
N HIS A 215 -12.05 25.04 1.50
CA HIS A 215 -10.64 25.38 1.40
C HIS A 215 -10.03 25.03 0.02
N ALA A 216 -10.51 23.98 -0.64
CA ALA A 216 -10.07 23.60 -1.99
C ALA A 216 -10.46 24.61 -3.08
N LEU A 217 -11.49 25.46 -2.84
CA LEU A 217 -11.91 26.53 -3.74
C LEU A 217 -10.98 27.75 -3.73
N GLY A 218 -9.92 27.72 -2.92
CA GLY A 218 -8.87 28.74 -2.92
C GLY A 218 -9.32 30.11 -2.38
N PRO A 219 -8.57 31.19 -2.65
CA PRO A 219 -8.81 32.52 -2.06
C PRO A 219 -10.12 33.17 -2.53
N LEU A 220 -10.72 32.65 -3.60
CA LEU A 220 -11.98 33.12 -4.18
C LEU A 220 -13.22 32.55 -3.46
N GLY A 221 -13.03 31.53 -2.62
CA GLY A 221 -14.05 30.96 -1.74
C GLY A 221 -15.28 30.38 -2.44
N LEU A 222 -16.37 30.20 -1.67
CA LEU A 222 -17.65 29.65 -2.17
C LEU A 222 -18.44 30.61 -3.07
N GLN A 223 -18.21 31.93 -2.91
CA GLN A 223 -19.10 32.96 -3.45
C GLN A 223 -18.99 33.14 -4.97
N THR A 224 -17.85 32.83 -5.56
CA THR A 224 -17.55 33.19 -6.96
C THR A 224 -17.78 32.05 -7.96
N GLY A 225 -18.07 30.82 -7.50
CA GLY A 225 -18.28 29.66 -8.37
C GLY A 225 -19.32 28.67 -7.87
N PHE A 226 -19.14 28.14 -6.65
CA PHE A 226 -19.99 27.08 -6.14
C PHE A 226 -21.43 27.56 -5.83
N ILE A 227 -21.58 28.70 -5.16
CA ILE A 227 -22.91 29.22 -4.79
C ILE A 227 -23.77 29.56 -6.03
N PRO A 228 -23.28 30.33 -7.02
CA PRO A 228 -24.08 30.64 -8.21
C PRO A 228 -24.44 29.39 -9.03
N ALA A 229 -23.52 28.43 -9.13
CA ALA A 229 -23.78 27.17 -9.84
C ALA A 229 -24.80 26.29 -9.10
N ALA A 230 -24.70 26.19 -7.77
CA ALA A 230 -25.65 25.44 -6.96
C ALA A 230 -27.05 26.09 -6.97
N GLU A 231 -27.13 27.41 -6.92
CA GLU A 231 -28.40 28.14 -7.04
C GLU A 231 -29.03 27.94 -8.42
N ALA A 232 -28.24 27.98 -9.50
CA ALA A 232 -28.73 27.73 -10.85
C ALA A 232 -29.27 26.30 -10.98
N VAL A 233 -28.52 25.29 -10.51
CA VAL A 233 -28.95 23.88 -10.55
C VAL A 233 -30.20 23.64 -9.70
N LEU A 234 -30.28 24.20 -8.49
CA LEU A 234 -31.47 24.08 -7.63
C LEU A 234 -32.68 24.80 -8.22
N ARG A 235 -32.47 25.90 -8.94
CA ARG A 235 -33.53 26.61 -9.66
C ARG A 235 -34.06 25.78 -10.83
N GLU A 236 -33.18 25.16 -11.61
CA GLU A 236 -33.57 24.22 -12.69
C GLU A 236 -34.27 22.97 -12.15
N LEU A 237 -33.76 22.37 -11.06
CA LEU A 237 -34.41 21.23 -10.39
C LEU A 237 -35.78 21.58 -9.82
N ARG A 238 -35.95 22.81 -9.30
CA ARG A 238 -37.24 23.29 -8.82
C ARG A 238 -38.22 23.50 -9.98
N ASN A 239 -37.76 24.03 -11.11
CA ASN A 239 -38.58 24.20 -12.30
C ASN A 239 -38.97 22.86 -12.95
N GLY A 240 -38.08 21.87 -12.89
CA GLY A 240 -38.32 20.50 -13.35
C GLY A 240 -38.94 19.56 -12.30
N SER A 241 -39.42 20.10 -11.17
CA SER A 241 -39.87 19.29 -10.03
C SER A 241 -41.05 18.37 -10.37
N ASP A 242 -41.94 18.78 -11.28
CA ASP A 242 -43.07 17.97 -11.75
C ASP A 242 -42.60 16.72 -12.53
N VAL A 243 -41.52 16.84 -13.31
CA VAL A 243 -40.91 15.72 -14.05
C VAL A 243 -40.19 14.75 -13.09
N ILE A 244 -39.56 15.28 -12.04
CA ILE A 244 -38.86 14.46 -11.05
C ILE A 244 -39.86 13.73 -10.15
N LEU A 245 -40.95 14.38 -9.75
CA LEU A 245 -42.03 13.77 -8.97
C LEU A 245 -42.74 12.67 -9.75
N THR A 246 -42.90 12.83 -11.06
CA THR A 246 -43.50 11.79 -11.92
C THR A 246 -42.57 10.59 -12.17
N LEU A 247 -41.25 10.76 -12.07
CA LEU A 247 -40.27 9.66 -12.15
C LEU A 247 -40.09 8.89 -10.82
N LEU A 248 -40.58 9.44 -9.71
CA LEU A 248 -40.46 8.86 -8.36
C LEU A 248 -41.73 8.12 -7.88
N GLN A 249 -42.80 8.11 -8.69
CA GLN A 249 -43.97 7.22 -8.54
C GLN A 249 -43.78 5.94 -9.36
#